data_AF-A0A3C0B819-F1
#
_entry.id   AF-A0A3C0B819-F1
#
_cell.length_a   1.000
_cell.length_b   1.000
_cell.length_c   1.000
_cell.angle_alpha   90.00
_cell.angle_beta   90.00
_cell.angle_gamma   90.00
#
_symmetry.space_group_name_H-M   'P 1'
#
loop_
_entity.id
_entity.type
_entity.pdbx_description
1 polymer ?
#
loop_
_entity_poly.entity_id
_entity_poly.type
_entity_poly.pdbx_seq_one_letter_code
_entity_poly.pdbx_strand_id
1 'polypeptide(L)'
;MGKNADFLKWIIGFFFLSCSVGAYPQFYDQNPAVLGKADLLVTYSMLWKEDTLNRDFQQQEDMLLLIGSNFSQFVSKNSFMTNLEGRKMEKEGRLQEFFWK
;
A
#
# COMPACT_ATOMS: atom_id res chain seq x y z
N MET A 1 -42.50 15.24 12.10
CA MET A 1 -41.52 14.58 11.20
C MET A 1 -41.43 13.12 11.62
N GLY A 2 -41.76 12.20 10.71
CA GLY A 2 -42.12 10.83 11.06
C GLY A 2 -40.92 9.94 11.37
N LYS A 3 -41.06 9.08 12.39
CA LYS A 3 -40.08 8.07 12.85
C LYS A 3 -39.47 7.23 11.71
N ASN A 4 -40.20 7.07 10.60
CA ASN A 4 -39.77 6.35 9.41
C ASN A 4 -38.58 7.02 8.71
N ALA A 5 -38.51 8.36 8.74
CA ALA A 5 -37.40 9.12 8.15
C ALA A 5 -36.12 8.95 8.95
N ASP A 6 -36.21 8.78 10.28
CA ASP A 6 -35.05 8.59 11.13
C ASP A 6 -34.54 7.15 11.05
N PHE A 7 -35.43 6.16 10.99
CA PHE A 7 -35.04 4.76 10.76
C PHE A 7 -34.32 4.55 9.42
N LEU A 8 -34.78 5.21 8.35
CA LEU A 8 -34.14 5.15 7.05
C LEU A 8 -32.72 5.74 7.07
N LYS A 9 -32.50 6.84 7.81
CA LYS A 9 -31.15 7.43 7.99
C LYS A 9 -30.20 6.44 8.68
N TRP A 10 -30.66 5.70 9.68
CA TRP A 10 -29.84 4.68 10.35
C TRP A 10 -29.44 3.56 9.39
N ILE A 11 -30.37 3.05 8.58
CA ILE A 11 -30.07 2.01 7.59
C ILE A 11 -29.04 2.49 6.57
N ILE A 12 -29.21 3.71 6.05
CA ILE A 12 -28.27 4.31 5.10
C ILE A 12 -26.89 4.48 5.75
N GLY A 13 -26.83 4.97 6.99
CA GLY A 13 -25.59 5.10 7.74
C GLY A 13 -24.86 3.77 7.94
N PHE A 14 -25.58 2.71 8.33
CA PHE A 14 -25.00 1.37 8.48
C PHE A 14 -24.50 0.77 7.17
N PHE A 15 -25.21 1.03 6.06
CA PHE A 15 -24.78 0.59 4.73
C PHE A 15 -23.49 1.27 4.29
N PHE A 16 -23.36 2.59 4.45
CA PHE A 16 -22.11 3.28 4.13
C PHE A 16 -20.95 2.87 5.03
N LEU A 17 -21.22 2.55 6.31
CA LEU A 17 -20.21 2.08 7.25
C LEU A 17 -19.68 0.68 6.88
N SER A 18 -20.54 -0.24 6.42
CA SER A 18 -20.09 -1.57 6.01
C SER A 18 -19.29 -1.55 4.70
N CYS A 19 -19.66 -0.68 3.76
CA CYS A 19 -18.89 -0.50 2.52
C CYS A 19 -17.52 0.16 2.72
N SER A 20 -17.35 1.02 3.72
CA SER A 20 -16.07 1.72 3.95
C SER A 20 -15.01 0.84 4.61
N VAL A 21 -15.41 -0.13 5.46
CA VAL A 21 -14.48 -1.02 6.18
C VAL A 21 -13.70 -1.94 5.22
N GLY A 22 -14.33 -2.36 4.12
CA GLY A 22 -13.70 -3.23 3.12
C GLY A 22 -12.67 -2.53 2.21
N ALA A 23 -12.73 -1.20 2.10
CA ALA A 23 -11.78 -0.43 1.29
C ALA A 23 -10.44 -0.21 2.00
N TYR A 24 -10.42 -0.23 3.33
CA TYR A 24 -9.23 0.00 4.13
C TYR A 24 -8.05 -0.94 3.79
N PRO A 25 -8.22 -2.28 3.71
CA PRO A 25 -7.11 -3.18 3.42
C PRO A 25 -6.58 -3.10 1.98
N GLN A 26 -7.33 -2.53 1.02
CA GLN A 26 -6.88 -2.40 -0.37
C GLN A 26 -5.88 -1.26 -0.58
N PHE A 27 -5.86 -0.26 0.31
CA PHE A 27 -4.95 0.87 0.25
C PHE A 27 -3.95 0.89 1.40
N TYR A 28 -4.03 -0.07 2.33
CA TYR A 28 -3.10 -0.16 3.43
C TYR A 28 -1.81 -0.81 2.95
N ASP A 29 -0.74 -0.03 2.91
CA ASP A 29 0.60 -0.53 2.66
C ASP A 29 0.99 -1.41 3.86
N GLN A 30 0.76 -2.72 3.76
CA GLN A 30 0.93 -3.67 4.87
C GLN A 30 2.38 -3.82 5.31
N ASN A 31 3.30 -3.23 4.53
CA ASN A 31 4.73 -3.04 4.75
C ASN A 31 5.21 -3.75 6.01
N PRO A 32 5.34 -5.09 5.98
CA PRO A 32 5.44 -5.89 7.18
C PRO A 32 6.72 -5.50 7.92
N ALA A 33 6.62 -5.09 9.18
CA ALA A 33 7.78 -4.64 9.98
C ALA A 33 8.94 -5.66 10.02
N VAL A 34 8.65 -6.92 9.70
CA VAL A 34 9.58 -8.04 9.63
C VAL A 34 9.62 -8.57 8.20
N LEU A 35 10.76 -8.38 7.52
CA LEU A 35 11.07 -8.91 6.19
C LEU A 35 10.96 -10.45 6.11
N GLY A 36 11.20 -11.13 7.23
CA GLY A 36 11.13 -12.59 7.34
C GLY A 36 9.72 -13.18 7.40
N LYS A 37 8.65 -12.39 7.19
CA LYS A 37 7.30 -12.94 7.05
C LYS A 37 6.96 -13.35 5.61
N ALA A 38 7.68 -12.85 4.61
CA ALA A 38 7.46 -13.27 3.23
C ALA A 38 8.12 -14.64 3.03
N ASP A 39 7.31 -15.66 2.77
CA ASP A 39 7.76 -17.02 2.49
C ASP A 39 8.29 -17.12 1.04
N LEU A 40 7.80 -16.26 0.15
CA LEU A 40 8.20 -16.18 -1.25
C LEU A 40 8.34 -14.72 -1.70
N LEU A 41 9.42 -14.43 -2.41
CA LEU A 41 9.68 -13.15 -3.08
C LEU A 41 9.78 -13.40 -4.60
N VAL A 42 8.90 -12.78 -5.37
CA VAL A 42 8.93 -12.82 -6.84
C VAL A 42 9.23 -11.44 -7.38
N THR A 43 10.15 -11.33 -8.34
CA THR A 43 10.48 -10.07 -9.01
C THR A 43 9.80 -10.03 -10.37
N TYR A 44 9.12 -8.93 -10.66
CA TYR A 44 8.50 -8.62 -11.94
C TYR A 44 9.13 -7.36 -12.51
N SER A 45 9.13 -7.22 -13.84
CA SER A 45 9.42 -5.94 -14.49
C SER A 45 8.13 -5.43 -15.10
N MET A 46 7.66 -4.28 -14.61
CA MET A 46 6.47 -3.60 -15.11
C MET A 46 6.91 -2.56 -16.14
N LEU A 47 6.42 -2.73 -17.37
CA LEU A 47 6.49 -1.70 -18.39
C LEU A 47 5.20 -0.89 -18.33
N TRP A 48 5.31 0.41 -18.08
CA TRP A 48 4.15 1.29 -18.03
C TRP A 48 4.42 2.57 -18.81
N LYS A 49 3.33 3.17 -19.26
CA LYS A 49 3.34 4.42 -20.02
C LYS A 49 2.52 5.43 -19.25
N GLU A 50 3.14 6.57 -18.97
CA GLU A 50 2.44 7.66 -18.30
C GLU A 50 1.34 8.19 -19.23
N ASP A 51 0.18 8.49 -18.67
CA ASP A 51 -0.90 9.16 -19.41
C ASP A 51 -0.55 10.63 -19.62
N THR A 52 0.43 10.87 -20.51
CA THR A 52 0.92 12.20 -20.88
C THR A 52 0.85 12.40 -22.38
N LEU A 53 0.97 13.65 -22.82
CA LEU A 53 1.09 13.99 -24.24
C LEU A 53 2.37 13.44 -24.88
N ASN A 54 3.34 12.99 -24.09
CA ASN A 54 4.57 12.40 -24.58
C ASN A 54 4.37 10.91 -24.90
N ARG A 55 4.05 10.63 -26.16
CA ARG A 55 3.80 9.27 -26.65
C ARG A 55 5.04 8.37 -26.66
N ASP A 56 6.25 8.92 -26.56
CA ASP A 56 7.48 8.12 -26.63
C ASP A 56 8.03 7.79 -25.23
N PHE A 57 7.44 8.37 -24.18
CA PHE A 57 7.83 8.08 -22.82
C PHE A 57 7.36 6.69 -22.39
N GLN A 58 8.30 5.77 -22.23
CA GLN A 58 8.07 4.46 -21.63
C GLN A 58 8.91 4.36 -20.36
N GLN A 59 8.30 3.95 -19.26
CA GLN A 59 9.02 3.62 -18.04
C GLN A 59 9.01 2.10 -17.81
N GLN A 60 10.12 1.63 -17.27
CA GLN A 60 10.24 0.29 -16.75
C GLN A 60 10.52 0.41 -15.25
N GLU A 61 9.72 -0.26 -14.44
CA GLU A 61 9.90 -0.33 -13.00
C GLU A 61 9.97 -1.79 -12.55
N ASP A 62 10.98 -2.10 -11.74
CA ASP A 62 11.05 -3.40 -11.08
C ASP A 62 10.05 -3.43 -9.92
N MET A 63 9.21 -4.46 -9.89
CA MET A 63 8.20 -4.69 -8.87
C MET A 63 8.53 -5.97 -8.10
N LEU A 64 8.16 -5.99 -6.82
CA LEU A 64 8.30 -7.12 -5.93
C LEU A 64 6.91 -7.59 -5.50
N LEU A 65 6.66 -8.89 -5.65
CA LEU A 65 5.53 -9.58 -5.05
C LEU A 65 6.04 -10.38 -3.87
N LEU A 66 5.67 -9.92 -2.67
CA LEU A 66 5.92 -10.59 -1.40
C LEU A 66 4.69 -11.44 -1.09
N ILE A 67 4.87 -12.75 -0.90
CA ILE A 67 3.81 -13.66 -0.49
C ILE A 67 4.24 -14.31 0.82
N GLY A 68 3.44 -14.11 1.88
CA GLY A 68 3.60 -14.78 3.16
C GLY A 68 2.31 -15.45 3.61
N SER A 69 2.40 -16.23 4.68
CA SER A 69 1.28 -17.02 5.20
C SER A 69 -0.03 -16.24 5.44
N ASN A 70 0.06 -14.96 5.80
CA ASN A 70 -1.09 -14.12 6.17
C ASN A 70 -1.14 -12.77 5.43
N PHE A 71 -0.24 -12.53 4.47
CA PHE A 71 -0.22 -11.28 3.72
C PHE A 71 0.38 -11.50 2.33
N SER A 72 -0.07 -10.68 1.37
CA SER A 72 0.55 -10.56 0.06
C SER A 72 0.68 -9.07 -0.25
N GLN A 73 1.86 -8.63 -0.68
CA GLN A 73 2.12 -7.23 -0.99
C GLN A 73 2.81 -7.13 -2.35
N PHE A 74 2.25 -6.29 -3.21
CA PHE A 74 2.85 -5.94 -4.49
C PHE A 74 3.32 -4.49 -4.41
N VAL A 75 4.63 -4.28 -4.51
CA VAL A 75 5.26 -2.99 -4.25
C VAL A 75 6.42 -2.76 -5.21
N SER A 76 6.74 -1.51 -5.54
CA SER A 76 7.93 -1.26 -6.33
C SER A 76 9.21 -1.55 -5.55
N LYS A 77 10.22 -2.05 -6.26
CA LYS A 77 11.52 -2.39 -5.68
C LYS A 77 12.16 -1.17 -5.05
N ASN A 78 12.08 0.00 -5.69
CA ASN A 78 12.60 1.25 -5.12
C ASN A 78 11.91 1.60 -3.81
N SER A 79 10.58 1.59 -3.78
CA SER A 79 9.82 1.88 -2.55
C SER A 79 10.16 0.89 -1.43
N PHE A 80 10.25 -0.41 -1.76
CA PHE A 80 10.63 -1.44 -0.79
C PHE A 80 12.04 -1.22 -0.23
N MET A 81 13.02 -0.91 -1.07
CA MET A 81 14.40 -0.67 -0.65
C MET A 81 14.51 0.60 0.21
N THR A 82 13.81 1.67 -0.15
CA THR A 82 13.76 2.90 0.66
C THR A 82 13.18 2.63 2.05
N ASN A 83 12.09 1.87 2.14
CA ASN A 83 11.51 1.47 3.41
C ASN A 83 12.48 0.60 4.24
N LEU A 84 13.25 -0.28 3.59
CA LEU A 84 14.25 -1.12 4.24
C LEU A 84 15.41 -0.28 4.80
N GLU A 85 15.88 0.72 4.05
CA GLU A 85 16.90 1.68 4.51
C GLU A 85 16.39 2.50 5.71
N GLY A 86 15.18 3.05 5.63
CA GLY A 86 14.58 3.82 6.72
C GLY A 86 14.48 3.03 8.02
N ARG A 87 14.06 1.77 7.94
CA ARG A 87 14.01 0.87 9.12
C ARG A 87 15.38 0.55 9.69
N LYS A 88 16.40 0.39 8.83
CA LYS A 88 17.76 0.18 9.29
C LYS A 88 18.26 1.40 10.08
N MET A 89 18.03 2.60 9.54
CA MET A 89 18.41 3.85 10.19
C MET A 89 17.63 4.09 11.49
N GLU A 90 16.34 3.73 11.54
CA GLU A 90 15.54 3.76 12.76
C GLU A 90 16.13 2.87 13.86
N LYS A 91 16.48 1.62 13.52
CA LYS A 91 17.13 0.69 14.47
C LYS A 91 18.48 1.19 14.97
N GLU A 92 19.19 1.95 14.16
CA GLU A 92 20.47 2.58 14.51
C GLU A 92 20.29 3.91 15.27
N GLY A 93 19.06 4.37 15.50
CA GLY A 93 18.78 5.66 16.15
C GLY A 93 19.07 6.88 15.26
N ARG A 94 19.22 6.68 13.94
CA ARG A 94 19.59 7.68 12.94
C ARG A 94 18.42 8.05 12.01
N LEU A 95 17.19 7.84 12.45
CA LEU A 95 15.99 8.12 11.67
C LEU A 95 15.94 9.57 11.17
N GLN A 96 16.44 10.52 11.97
CA GLN A 96 16.49 11.93 11.58
C GLN A 96 17.25 12.13 10.26
N GLU A 97 18.41 11.49 10.09
CA GLU A 97 19.24 11.60 8.90
C GLU A 97 18.56 11.04 7.64
N PHE A 98 17.69 10.04 7.81
CA PHE A 98 16.91 9.48 6.70
C PHE A 98 15.88 10.47 6.16
N PHE A 99 15.27 11.31 7.02
CA PHE A 99 14.29 12.32 6.59
C PHE A 99 14.92 13.56 5.92
N TRP A 100 16.22 13.78 6.09
CA TRP A 100 16.93 14.90 5.48
C TRP A 100 17.61 14.56 4.13
N LYS A 101 17.43 13.32 3.66
CA LYS A 101 17.96 12.80 2.39
C LYS A 101 16.97 13.02 1.26
#